data_AF-A0A2D8KMC8-F1
#
_entry.id   AF-A0A2D8KMC8-F1
#
_cell.length_a   1.000
_cell.length_b   1.000
_cell.length_c   1.000
_cell.angle_alpha   90.00
_cell.angle_beta   90.00
_cell.angle_gamma   90.00
#
_symmetry.space_group_name_H-M   'P 1'
#
loop_
_entity.id
_entity.type
_entity.pdbx_description
1 polymer ?
#
loop_
_entity_poly.entity_id
_entity_poly.type
_entity_poly.pdbx_seq_one_letter_code
_entity_poly.pdbx_strand_id
1 'polypeptide(L)'
;MELTAREQTIAELITQGKAQKEIADELFVSPHTVRNHIINIMKKWNARNSVDVARKYILQNPKQFFTAICFLIIQSMIVFNCETMEIRRPVRNSNRTRTSRKYE
;
A
#
# COMPACT_ATOMS: atom_id res chain seq x y z
N MET A 1 17.30 24.13 -0.85
CA MET A 1 16.47 24.33 0.36
C MET A 1 15.69 23.06 0.61
N GLU A 2 15.81 22.47 1.79
CA GLU A 2 14.99 21.34 2.18
C GLU A 2 13.59 21.78 2.60
N LEU A 3 12.62 20.87 2.44
CA LEU A 3 11.27 21.08 2.95
C LEU A 3 11.23 20.83 4.46
N THR A 4 10.43 21.64 5.16
CA THR A 4 10.09 21.38 6.56
C THR A 4 9.28 20.10 6.70
N ALA A 5 9.23 19.52 7.91
CA ALA A 5 8.45 18.30 8.16
C ALA A 5 6.99 18.42 7.67
N ARG A 6 6.33 19.55 7.94
CA ARG A 6 4.94 19.79 7.51
C ARG A 6 4.80 19.86 5.99
N GLU A 7 5.74 20.51 5.32
CA GLU A 7 5.76 20.60 3.87
C GLU A 7 6.07 19.25 3.21
N GLN A 8 6.91 18.41 3.83
CA GLN A 8 7.16 17.04 3.37
C GLN A 8 5.89 16.19 3.42
N THR A 9 5.14 16.25 4.53
CA THR A 9 3.85 15.54 4.65
C THR A 9 2.87 16.01 3.58
N ILE A 10 2.76 17.32 3.36
CA ILE A 10 1.87 17.85 2.32
C ILE A 10 2.30 17.40 0.92
N ALA A 11 3.60 17.42 0.63
CA ALA A 11 4.13 16.94 -0.65
C ALA A 11 3.87 15.44 -0.86
N GLU A 12 3.97 14.62 0.18
CA GLU A 12 3.61 13.20 0.15
C GLU A 12 2.13 13.00 -0.17
N LEU A 13 1.23 13.72 0.50
CA LEU A 13 -0.21 13.63 0.24
C LEU A 13 -0.58 14.10 -1.19
N ILE A 14 0.16 15.06 -1.75
CA ILE A 14 0.02 15.47 -3.16
C ILE A 14 0.43 14.32 -4.09
N THR A 15 1.51 13.57 -3.77
CA THR A 15 1.90 12.41 -4.59
C THR A 15 0.88 11.27 -4.56
N GLN A 16 0.09 11.18 -3.49
CA GLN A 16 -1.04 10.25 -3.38
C GLN A 16 -2.27 10.70 -4.19
N GLY A 17 -2.23 11.89 -4.81
CA GLY A 17 -3.34 12.42 -5.62
C GLY A 17 -4.46 13.07 -4.82
N LYS A 18 -4.26 13.33 -3.52
CA LYS A 18 -5.28 13.94 -2.67
C LYS A 18 -5.55 15.40 -3.03
N ALA A 19 -6.81 15.80 -2.98
CA ALA A 19 -7.22 17.19 -3.18
C ALA A 19 -6.86 18.06 -1.96
N GLN A 20 -6.72 19.37 -2.17
CA GLN A 20 -6.38 20.32 -1.08
C GLN A 20 -7.34 20.25 0.12
N LYS A 21 -8.63 19.94 -0.13
CA LYS A 21 -9.63 19.76 0.93
C LYS A 21 -9.37 18.48 1.73
N GLU A 22 -9.12 17.36 1.06
CA GLU A 22 -8.81 16.08 1.71
C GLU A 22 -7.52 16.17 2.53
N ILE A 23 -6.50 16.84 2.00
CA ILE A 23 -5.25 17.12 2.73
C ILE A 23 -5.52 17.96 3.98
N ALA A 24 -6.43 18.93 3.88
CA ALA A 24 -6.80 19.79 5.00
C ALA A 24 -7.53 19.01 6.10
N ASP A 25 -8.44 18.13 5.70
CA ASP A 25 -9.21 17.26 6.58
C ASP A 25 -8.28 16.26 7.31
N GLU A 26 -7.36 15.63 6.60
CA GLU A 26 -6.40 14.66 7.17
C GLU A 26 -5.38 15.31 8.12
N LEU A 27 -4.97 16.54 7.81
CA LEU A 27 -4.01 17.29 8.62
C LEU A 27 -4.66 18.14 9.71
N PHE A 28 -5.99 18.12 9.83
CA PHE A 28 -6.80 18.94 10.75
C PHE A 28 -6.48 20.44 10.67
N VAL A 29 -6.34 20.97 9.46
CA VAL A 29 -6.01 22.38 9.20
C VAL A 29 -6.99 22.99 8.19
N SER A 30 -7.03 24.32 8.09
CA SER A 30 -7.82 25.00 7.07
C SER A 30 -7.28 24.71 5.65
N PRO A 31 -8.15 24.53 4.64
CA PRO A 31 -7.74 24.44 3.23
C PRO A 31 -6.92 25.63 2.75
N HIS A 32 -7.14 26.81 3.34
CA HIS A 32 -6.35 28.00 3.05
C HIS A 32 -4.89 27.83 3.51
N THR A 33 -4.68 27.25 4.68
CA THR A 33 -3.35 26.96 5.23
C THR A 33 -2.61 25.95 4.35
N VAL A 34 -3.29 24.89 3.89
CA VAL A 34 -2.72 23.92 2.95
C VAL A 34 -2.29 24.60 1.66
N ARG A 35 -3.12 25.47 1.08
CA ARG A 35 -2.76 26.24 -0.13
C ARG A 35 -1.49 27.06 0.08
N ASN A 36 -1.36 27.74 1.22
CA ASN A 36 -0.16 28.53 1.54
C ASN A 36 1.09 27.65 1.64
N HIS A 37 0.99 26.49 2.27
CA HIS A 37 2.10 25.52 2.28
C HIS A 37 2.48 25.05 0.88
N ILE A 38 1.50 24.76 0.00
CA ILE A 38 1.77 24.35 -1.38
C ILE A 38 2.50 25.46 -2.15
N ILE A 39 2.09 26.73 -1.99
CA ILE A 39 2.78 27.88 -2.61
C ILE A 39 4.23 27.97 -2.13
N ASN A 40 4.47 27.80 -0.83
CA ASN A 40 5.83 27.82 -0.28
C ASN A 40 6.68 26.65 -0.81
N ILE A 41 6.11 25.45 -0.92
CA ILE A 41 6.78 24.29 -1.53
C ILE A 41 7.14 24.57 -2.99
N MET A 42 6.19 25.05 -3.78
CA MET A 42 6.40 25.41 -5.19
C MET A 42 7.51 26.44 -5.33
N LYS A 43 7.53 27.46 -4.46
CA LYS A 43 8.59 28.49 -4.45
C LYS A 43 9.95 27.90 -4.10
N LYS A 44 10.03 27.05 -3.06
CA LYS A 44 11.29 26.41 -2.62
C LYS A 44 11.87 25.48 -3.68
N TRP A 45 11.01 24.77 -4.40
CA TRP A 45 11.42 23.82 -5.43
C TRP A 45 11.42 24.38 -6.83
N ASN A 46 11.11 25.67 -7.02
CA ASN A 46 10.92 26.28 -8.32
C ASN A 46 10.03 25.40 -9.23
N ALA A 47 8.91 24.95 -8.67
CA ALA A 47 7.92 24.11 -9.34
C ALA A 47 6.81 25.01 -9.90
N ARG A 48 6.33 24.71 -11.11
CA ARG A 48 5.29 25.52 -11.76
C ARG A 48 3.88 25.05 -11.40
N ASN A 49 3.74 23.78 -11.04
CA ASN A 49 2.46 23.18 -10.72
C ASN A 49 2.58 22.12 -9.62
N SER A 50 1.44 21.72 -9.04
CA SER A 50 1.37 20.63 -8.05
C SER A 50 1.93 19.31 -8.60
N VAL A 51 1.73 19.05 -9.89
CA VAL A 51 2.29 17.88 -10.58
C VAL A 51 3.82 17.91 -10.61
N ASP A 52 4.43 19.08 -10.82
CA ASP A 52 5.89 19.21 -10.77
C ASP A 52 6.43 18.95 -9.36
N VAL A 53 5.70 19.39 -8.33
CA VAL A 53 6.03 19.10 -6.92
C VAL A 53 6.01 17.59 -6.69
N ALA A 54 4.94 16.90 -7.13
CA ALA A 54 4.83 15.45 -7.01
C ALA A 54 5.98 14.73 -7.73
N ARG A 55 6.26 15.13 -8.97
CA ARG A 55 7.36 14.56 -9.77
C ARG A 55 8.71 14.72 -9.05
N LYS A 56 9.02 15.93 -8.56
CA LYS A 56 10.28 16.20 -7.85
C LYS A 56 10.37 15.40 -6.54
N TYR A 57 9.27 15.30 -5.80
CA TYR A 57 9.21 14.52 -4.56
C TYR A 57 9.53 13.03 -4.81
N ILE A 58 8.91 12.44 -5.85
CA ILE A 58 9.13 11.03 -6.24
C ILE A 58 10.60 10.78 -6.60
N LEU A 59 11.20 11.68 -7.39
CA LEU A 59 12.61 11.56 -7.79
C LEU A 59 13.57 11.67 -6.59
N GLN A 60 13.18 12.40 -5.55
CA GLN A 60 14.02 12.60 -4.37
C GLN A 60 13.90 11.45 -3.35
N ASN A 61 12.85 10.63 -3.41
CA ASN A 61 12.57 9.53 -2.45
C ASN A 61 12.37 8.16 -3.13
N PRO A 62 13.42 7.54 -3.71
CA PRO A 62 13.31 6.21 -4.33
C PRO A 62 13.06 5.06 -3.31
N LYS A 63 13.22 5.33 -2.02
CA LYS A 63 13.17 4.30 -0.95
C LYS A 63 11.80 3.63 -0.82
N GLN A 64 10.70 4.35 -1.08
CA GLN A 64 9.35 3.79 -0.99
C GLN A 64 9.16 2.65 -2.01
N PHE A 65 9.71 2.78 -3.23
CA PHE A 65 9.67 1.71 -4.23
C PHE A 65 10.52 0.50 -3.83
N PHE A 66 11.69 0.73 -3.25
CA PHE A 66 12.59 -0.36 -2.86
C PHE A 66 11.94 -1.28 -1.82
N THR A 67 11.24 -0.71 -0.83
CA THR A 67 10.52 -1.51 0.18
C THR A 67 9.42 -2.37 -0.43
N ALA A 68 8.63 -1.82 -1.37
CA ALA A 68 7.58 -2.57 -2.05
C ALA A 68 8.16 -3.69 -2.95
N ILE A 69 9.25 -3.40 -3.69
CA ILE A 69 9.92 -4.38 -4.55
C ILE A 69 10.53 -5.51 -3.71
N CYS A 70 11.22 -5.20 -2.62
CA CYS A 70 11.76 -6.21 -1.70
C CYS A 70 10.65 -7.07 -1.08
N PHE A 71 9.52 -6.46 -0.68
CA PHE A 71 8.38 -7.20 -0.15
C PHE A 71 7.80 -8.18 -1.18
N LEU A 72 7.62 -7.74 -2.43
CA LEU A 72 7.14 -8.59 -3.52
C LEU A 72 8.11 -9.75 -3.83
N ILE A 73 9.42 -9.50 -3.79
CA ILE A 73 10.44 -10.55 -3.99
C ILE A 73 10.39 -11.59 -2.86
N ILE A 74 10.23 -11.14 -1.60
CA ILE A 74 10.11 -12.03 -0.45
C ILE A 74 8.82 -12.87 -0.54
N GLN A 75 7.68 -12.26 -0.87
CA GLN A 75 6.41 -12.98 -1.08
C GLN A 75 6.54 -14.03 -2.19
N SER A 76 7.20 -13.69 -3.29
CA SER A 76 7.48 -14.62 -4.40
C SER A 76 8.34 -15.81 -3.96
N MET A 77 9.40 -15.58 -3.16
CA MET A 77 10.24 -16.66 -2.62
C MET A 77 9.49 -17.61 -1.68
N ILE A 78 8.55 -17.10 -0.88
CA ILE A 78 7.73 -17.92 0.02
C ILE A 78 6.78 -18.82 -0.78
N VAL A 79 6.12 -18.28 -1.81
CA VAL A 79 5.18 -19.02 -2.65
C VAL A 79 5.90 -20.09 -3.50
N PHE A 80 7.11 -19.79 -4.01
CA PHE A 80 7.87 -20.72 -4.85
C PHE A 80 8.43 -21.95 -4.09
N ASN A 81 8.61 -21.87 -2.77
CA ASN A 81 9.05 -23.01 -1.95
C ASN A 81 7.90 -23.93 -1.47
N CYS A 82 6.64 -23.66 -1.89
CA CYS A 82 5.47 -24.43 -1.48
C CYS A 82 5.04 -25.47 -2.54
N GLU A 83 5.98 -26.24 -3.09
CA GLU A 83 5.66 -27.36 -3.98
C GLU A 83 6.03 -28.69 -3.33
N THR A 84 5.25 -29.11 -2.32
CA THR A 84 4.99 -30.52 -1.97
C THR A 84 3.80 -30.58 -1.02
N MET A 85 2.65 -30.05 -1.47
CA MET A 85 1.39 -30.38 -0.81
C MET A 85 0.98 -31.76 -1.32
N GLU A 86 1.45 -32.82 -0.65
CA GLU A 86 0.85 -34.15 -0.82
C GLU A 86 -0.65 -34.02 -0.54
N ILE A 87 -1.45 -34.14 -1.60
CA ILE A 87 -2.89 -34.22 -1.54
C ILE A 87 -3.21 -35.40 -0.61
N ARG A 88 -3.66 -35.10 0.62
CA ARG A 88 -4.18 -36.11 1.54
C ARG A 88 -5.33 -36.81 0.83
N ARG A 89 -5.07 -37.99 0.28
CA ARG A 89 -6.11 -38.83 -0.33
C ARG A 89 -7.13 -39.12 0.77
N PRO A 90 -8.43 -38.87 0.57
CA PRO A 90 -9.42 -39.15 1.60
C PRO A 90 -9.41 -40.64 1.90
N VAL A 91 -9.28 -41.01 3.18
CA VAL A 91 -9.44 -42.40 3.62
C VAL A 91 -10.88 -42.79 3.34
N ARG A 92 -11.07 -43.73 2.40
CA ARG A 92 -12.37 -44.30 2.06
C ARG A 92 -12.87 -45.12 3.25
N ASN A 93 -13.69 -44.51 4.11
CA ASN A 93 -14.29 -45.22 5.22
C ASN A 93 -15.37 -46.18 4.69
N SER A 94 -15.06 -47.48 4.67
CA SER A 94 -16.03 -48.52 4.33
C SER A 94 -16.85 -48.88 5.57
N ASN A 95 -17.91 -48.13 5.84
CA ASN A 95 -18.93 -48.60 6.78
C ASN A 95 -19.72 -49.72 6.10
N ARG A 96 -19.26 -50.96 6.33
CA ARG A 96 -20.01 -52.17 6.03
C ARG A 96 -21.20 -52.20 6.98
N THR A 97 -22.38 -51.81 6.52
CA THR A 97 -23.63 -52.09 7.24
C THR A 97 -23.83 -53.61 7.23
N ARG A 98 -23.52 -54.23 8.35
CA ARG A 98 -23.87 -55.62 8.63
C ARG A 98 -25.37 -55.62 8.96
N THR A 99 -26.21 -55.89 7.96
CA THR A 99 -27.62 -56.21 8.18
C THR A 99 -27.69 -57.52 8.97
N SER A 100 -27.83 -57.39 10.28
CA SER A 100 -28.20 -58.49 11.16
C SER A 100 -29.72 -58.59 11.18
N ARG A 101 -30.21 -59.80 10.89
CA ARG A 101 -31.62 -60.21 10.88
C ARG A 101 -32.39 -59.78 12.13
N LYS A 102 -33.69 -59.50 11.95
CA LYS A 102 -34.83 -60.19 12.61
C LYS A 102 -36.11 -59.41 12.29
N TYR A 103 -37.04 -60.03 11.58
CA TYR A 103 -38.46 -60.24 11.91
C TYR A 103 -39.09 -61.04 10.76
N GLU A 104 -40.00 -61.94 11.14
CA GLU A 104 -40.72 -62.97 10.36
C GLU A 104 -40.02 -64.32 10.21
#